data_AF-A0AB39BR00-F1
#
_entry.id   AF-A0AB39BR00-F1
#
_cell.length_a   1.000
_cell.length_b   1.000
_cell.length_c   1.000
_cell.angle_alpha   90.00
_cell.angle_beta   90.00
_cell.angle_gamma   90.00
#
_symmetry.space_group_name_H-M   'P 1'
#
loop_
_entity.id
_entity.type
_entity.pdbx_description
1 polymer ?
#
loop_
_entity_poly.entity_id
_entity_poly.type
_entity_poly.pdbx_seq_one_letter_code
_entity_poly.pdbx_strand_id
1 'polypeptide(L)' 'MEQIRNDILIDAYLKAMDLELDSEFLELLYQELTSRHLHERVPSPTKNMIKIS' A
#
# COMPACT_ATOMS: atom_id res chain seq x y z
N MET A 1 8.70 -9.17 -1.98
CA MET A 1 8.36 -9.56 -0.58
C MET A 1 7.66 -10.93 -0.52
N GLU A 2 8.06 -11.89 -1.35
CA GLU A 2 7.27 -13.08 -1.70
C GLU A 2 6.85 -13.98 -0.54
N GLN A 3 7.58 -13.94 0.59
CA GLN A 3 7.31 -14.78 1.76
C GLN A 3 6.34 -14.15 2.77
N ILE A 4 6.04 -12.84 2.64
CA ILE A 4 5.08 -12.18 3.54
C ILE A 4 3.68 -12.68 3.20
N ARG A 5 2.90 -13.08 4.20
CA ARG A 5 1.50 -13.46 3.98
C ARG A 5 0.67 -12.28 3.48
N ASN A 6 -0.35 -12.55 2.69
CA ASN A 6 -1.19 -11.51 2.07
C ASN A 6 -1.84 -10.56 3.08
N ASP A 7 -2.23 -11.06 4.26
CA ASP A 7 -2.82 -10.23 5.31
C ASP A 7 -1.80 -9.28 5.96
N ILE A 8 -0.57 -9.75 6.16
CA ILE A 8 0.53 -8.92 6.69
C ILE A 8 0.96 -7.87 5.67
N LEU A 9 0.98 -8.20 4.38
CA LEU A 9 1.30 -7.24 3.32
C LEU A 9 0.25 -6.11 3.24
N ILE A 10 -1.03 -6.47 3.33
CA ILE A 10 -2.14 -5.48 3.34
C ILE A 10 -2.03 -4.59 4.58
N ASP A 11 -1.84 -5.17 5.76
CA ASP A 11 -1.71 -4.42 7.02
C ASP A 11 -0.50 -3.48 7.00
N ALA A 12 0.65 -3.95 6.49
CA ALA A 12 1.85 -3.13 6.34
C ALA A 12 1.61 -1.93 5.40
N TYR A 13 0.93 -2.14 4.27
CA TYR A 13 0.59 -1.05 3.35
C TYR A 13 -0.34 -0.02 3.98
N LEU A 14 -1.42 -0.46 4.64
CA LEU A 14 -2.37 0.44 5.29
C LEU A 14 -1.68 1.26 6.40
N LYS A 15 -0.86 0.62 7.23
CA LYS A 15 -0.08 1.31 8.26
C LYS A 15 0.92 2.30 7.67
N ALA A 16 1.59 1.94 6.57
CA ALA A 16 2.51 2.84 5.90
C ALA A 16 1.80 4.10 5.36
N MET A 17 0.57 3.94 4.85
CA MET A 17 -0.25 5.08 4.43
C MET A 17 -0.66 5.95 5.62
N ASP A 18 -1.13 5.34 6.70
CA ASP A 18 -1.57 6.06 7.91
C ASP A 18 -0.41 6.82 8.58
N LEU A 19 0.82 6.30 8.47
CA LEU A 19 2.04 6.91 9.00
C LEU A 19 2.68 7.91 8.02
N GLU A 20 2.10 8.12 6.84
CA GLU A 20 2.65 8.99 5.78
C GLU A 20 4.13 8.67 5.47
N LEU A 21 4.46 7.37 5.38
CA LEU A 21 5.80 6.95 5.00
C LEU A 21 6.12 7.37 3.57
N ASP A 22 7.40 7.30 3.21
CA ASP A 22 7.86 7.80 1.93
C ASP A 22 7.16 7.12 0.74
N SER A 23 6.98 7.90 -0.33
CA SER A 23 6.22 7.46 -1.49
C SER A 23 6.87 6.29 -2.23
N GLU A 24 8.20 6.17 -2.18
CA GLU A 24 8.93 5.07 -2.80
C GLU A 24 8.62 3.75 -2.07
N PHE A 25 8.61 3.76 -0.73
CA PHE A 25 8.21 2.63 0.08
C PHE A 25 6.74 2.23 -0.15
N LEU A 26 5.84 3.21 -0.22
CA LEU A 26 4.44 2.96 -0.54
C LEU A 26 4.25 2.35 -1.94
N GLU A 27 4.99 2.82 -2.94
CA GLU A 27 4.97 2.25 -4.28
C GLU A 27 5.47 0.81 -4.29
N LEU A 28 6.55 0.49 -3.57
CA LEU A 28 7.07 -0.88 -3.48
C LEU A 28 6.03 -1.84 -2.90
N LEU A 29 5.34 -1.44 -1.83
CA LEU A 29 4.27 -2.24 -1.24
C LEU A 29 3.08 -2.40 -2.19
N TYR A 30 2.69 -1.30 -2.87
CA TYR A 30 1.56 -1.32 -3.81
C TYR A 30 1.86 -2.16 -5.07
N GLN A 31 3.11 -2.16 -5.54
CA GLN A 31 3.56 -3.03 -6.63
C GLN A 31 3.45 -4.50 -6.27
N GLU A 32 3.86 -4.89 -5.06
CA GLU A 32 3.70 -6.27 -4.57
C GLU A 32 2.21 -6.64 -4.39
N LEU A 33 1.38 -5.73 -3.89
CA LEU A 33 -0.07 -5.93 -3.82
C LEU A 33 -0.68 -6.11 -5.21
N THR A 34 -0.17 -5.39 -6.21
CA THR A 34 -0.61 -5.50 -7.60
C THR A 34 -0.20 -6.84 -8.20
N SER A 35 1.06 -7.27 -8.02
CA SER A 35 1.56 -8.56 -8.54
C SER A 35 0.77 -9.75 -7.99
N ARG A 36 0.29 -9.65 -6.74
CA ARG A 36 -0.54 -10.66 -6.08
C ARG A 36 -2.04 -10.51 -6.28
N HIS A 37 -2.47 -9.55 -7.11
CA HIS A 37 -3.89 -9.30 -7.36
C HIS A 37 -4.68 -8.93 -6.08
N LEU A 38 -4.03 -8.24 -5.14
CA LEU A 38 -4.60 -7.76 -3.87
C LEU A 38 -4.89 -6.26 -3.86
N HIS A 39 -4.42 -5.52 -4.87
CA HIS A 39 -4.53 -4.06 -4.95
C HIS A 39 -5.98 -3.55 -4.87
N GLU A 40 -6.98 -4.32 -5.29
CA GLU A 40 -8.41 -3.96 -5.18
C GLU A 40 -8.91 -3.89 -3.72
N ARG A 41 -8.18 -4.49 -2.78
CA ARG A 41 -8.53 -4.53 -1.35
C ARG A 41 -8.05 -3.30 -0.58
N VAL A 42 -7.29 -2.42 -1.20
CA VAL A 42 -6.64 -1.27 -0.56
C VAL A 42 -6.77 -0.03 -1.46
N PRO A 43 -6.71 1.20 -0.90
CA PRO A 43 -6.73 2.40 -1.71
C PRO A 43 -5.43 2.53 -2.53
N SER A 44 -5.50 3.15 -3.72
CA SER A 44 -4.29 3.48 -4.46
C SER A 44 -3.50 4.56 -3.72
N PRO A 45 -2.15 4.55 -3.80
CA PRO A 45 -1.31 5.50 -3.07
C PRO A 45 -1.59 6.96 -3.49
N THR A 46 -2.06 7.19 -4.72
CA THR A 46 -2.45 8.49 -5.25
C THR A 46 -3.80 9.02 -4.76
N LYS A 47 -4.69 8.17 -4.22
CA LYS A 47 -6.06 8.59 -3.87
C LYS A 47 -6.15 9.35 -2.54
N ASN A 48 -5.13 9.24 -1.69
CA ASN A 48 -5.09 9.89 -0.37
C ASN A 48 -4.37 11.25 -0.37
N MET A 49 -3.79 11.70 -1.49
CA MET A 49 -3.19 13.04 -1.61
C MET A 49 -4.22 14.17 -1.84
N ILE A 50 -5.51 13.85 -1.97
CA ILE A 50 -6.59 14.84 -2.14
C ILE A 50 -7.50 14.84 -0.90
N LYS A 51 -6.99 15.36 0.21
CA LYS A 51 -7.81 15.76 1.35
C LYS A 51 -7.36 17.06 2.00
N ILE A 52 -6.93 18.06 1.21
CA ILE A 52 -6.94 19.46 1.66
C ILE A 52 -7.14 20.38 0.45
N SER A 53 -8.37 20.87 0.25
CA SER A 53 -8.73 22.15 -0.36
C SER A 53 -10.17 22.47 0.01
#